data_AF-A0A0Q6SJL3-F1
#
_entry.id   AF-A0A0Q6SJL3-F1
#
_cell.length_a   1.000
_cell.length_b   1.000
_cell.length_c   1.000
_cell.angle_alpha   90.00
_cell.angle_beta   90.00
_cell.angle_gamma   90.00
#
_symmetry.space_group_name_H-M   'P 1'
#
loop_
_entity.id
_entity.type
_entity.pdbx_description
1 polymer ?
#
loop_
_entity_poly.entity_id
_entity_poly.type
_entity_poly.pdbx_seq_one_letter_code
_entity_poly.pdbx_strand_id
1 'polypeptide(L)'
;MSSIDDAAVRDLAAPLFDALTAGCVPGQVPFPLGPNPRLASYYTQRTRTTMGLGDFLAPSCLDADEFGARLAAHWRAHGHPELAALAPRVAEAARALHELHVAARPRAALSPYVYQMF
;
A
#
# COMPACT_ATOMS: atom_id res chain seq x y z
N MET A 1 21.58 -6.46 -6.25
CA MET A 1 20.16 -6.10 -6.12
C MET A 1 19.44 -7.33 -5.63
N SER A 2 18.94 -7.33 -4.39
CA SER A 2 18.08 -8.43 -3.95
C SER A 2 16.70 -8.18 -4.53
N SER A 3 16.41 -8.84 -5.64
CA SER A 3 15.07 -8.81 -6.23
C SER A 3 14.23 -9.76 -5.40
N ILE A 4 13.27 -9.23 -4.65
CA ILE A 4 12.16 -10.04 -4.17
C ILE A 4 11.54 -10.69 -5.41
N ASP A 5 11.15 -11.96 -5.32
CA ASP A 5 10.48 -12.67 -6.40
C ASP A 5 9.09 -12.04 -6.65
N ASP A 6 8.90 -11.47 -7.84
CA ASP A 6 7.64 -10.84 -8.27
C ASP A 6 6.45 -11.82 -8.21
N ALA A 7 6.70 -13.13 -8.39
CA ALA A 7 5.66 -14.15 -8.26
C ALA A 7 5.19 -14.25 -6.81
N ALA A 8 6.12 -14.29 -5.85
CA ALA A 8 5.79 -14.35 -4.42
C ALA A 8 5.03 -13.11 -3.94
N VAL A 9 5.37 -11.92 -4.46
CA VAL A 9 4.63 -10.68 -4.16
C VAL A 9 3.22 -10.74 -4.74
N ARG A 10 3.06 -11.26 -5.96
CA ARG A 10 1.75 -11.40 -6.60
C ARG A 10 0.85 -12.38 -5.86
N ASP A 11 1.39 -13.52 -5.47
CA ASP A 11 0.64 -14.54 -4.72
C ASP A 11 0.20 -14.02 -3.35
N LEU A 12 1.05 -13.22 -2.69
CA LEU A 12 0.72 -12.56 -1.44
C LEU A 12 -0.40 -11.52 -1.61
N ALA A 13 -0.39 -10.77 -2.71
CA ALA A 13 -1.35 -9.69 -2.95
C ALA A 13 -2.69 -10.16 -3.53
N ALA A 14 -2.73 -11.32 -4.21
CA ALA A 14 -3.92 -11.83 -4.90
C ALA A 14 -5.18 -11.89 -4.01
N PRO A 15 -5.16 -12.43 -2.78
CA PRO A 15 -6.34 -12.49 -1.92
C PRO A 15 -6.90 -11.10 -1.57
N LEU A 16 -6.04 -10.09 -1.56
CA LEU A 16 -6.38 -8.71 -1.23
C LEU A 16 -7.08 -8.03 -2.42
N PHE A 17 -6.59 -8.28 -3.64
CA PHE A 17 -7.26 -7.85 -4.87
C PHE A 17 -8.60 -8.57 -5.08
N ASP A 18 -8.68 -9.86 -4.81
CA ASP A 18 -9.93 -10.62 -4.89
C ASP A 18 -10.97 -10.03 -3.93
N ALA A 19 -10.57 -9.69 -2.70
CA ALA A 19 -11.46 -9.06 -1.73
C ALA A 19 -11.92 -7.65 -2.13
N LEU A 20 -11.03 -6.86 -2.73
CA LEU A 20 -11.37 -5.52 -3.24
C LEU A 20 -12.33 -5.58 -4.42
N THR A 21 -12.26 -6.63 -5.23
CA THR A 21 -13.03 -6.78 -6.47
C THR A 21 -14.29 -7.64 -6.32
N ALA A 22 -14.43 -8.40 -5.22
CA ALA A 22 -15.55 -9.30 -4.96
C ALA A 22 -16.94 -8.61 -5.01
N GLY A 23 -17.01 -7.31 -4.72
CA GLY A 23 -18.24 -6.52 -4.79
C GLY A 23 -18.41 -5.71 -6.08
N CYS A 24 -17.47 -5.78 -7.02
CA CYS A 24 -17.52 -5.03 -8.27
C CYS A 24 -18.40 -5.74 -9.30
N VAL A 25 -19.26 -4.98 -9.98
CA VAL A 25 -20.01 -5.47 -11.14
C VAL A 25 -19.01 -5.79 -12.27
N PRO A 26 -19.22 -6.85 -13.07
CA PRO A 26 -18.36 -7.13 -14.22
C PRO A 26 -18.20 -5.89 -15.12
N GLY A 27 -16.96 -5.43 -15.32
CA GLY A 27 -16.63 -4.23 -16.09
C GLY A 27 -16.50 -2.93 -15.27
N GLN A 28 -16.78 -2.95 -13.97
CA GLN A 28 -16.51 -1.84 -13.07
C GLN A 28 -15.06 -1.94 -12.56
N VAL A 29 -14.28 -0.89 -12.80
CA VAL A 29 -12.91 -0.83 -12.27
C VAL A 29 -12.98 -0.47 -10.78
N PRO A 30 -12.38 -1.26 -9.87
CA PRO A 30 -12.45 -1.03 -8.42
C PRO A 30 -11.86 0.34 -8.03
N PHE A 31 -10.86 0.78 -8.79
CA PHE A 31 -10.25 2.09 -8.68
C PHE A 31 -10.46 2.85 -10.00
N PRO A 32 -10.99 4.07 -9.97
CA PRO A 32 -11.13 4.86 -11.18
C PRO A 32 -9.74 5.16 -11.77
N LEU A 33 -9.43 4.58 -12.93
CA LEU A 33 -8.17 4.82 -13.68
C LEU A 33 -8.16 6.18 -14.38
N GLY A 34 -9.26 6.92 -14.33
CA GLY A 34 -9.44 8.23 -14.92
C GLY A 34 -10.67 8.94 -14.33
N PRO A 35 -10.85 10.23 -14.63
CA PRO A 35 -12.02 10.98 -14.17
C PRO A 35 -13.31 10.33 -14.67
N ASN A 36 -14.32 10.24 -13.80
CA ASN A 36 -15.60 9.62 -14.13
C ASN A 36 -16.30 10.41 -15.26
N PRO A 37 -16.50 9.82 -16.46
CA PRO A 37 -17.08 10.52 -17.59
C PRO A 37 -18.55 10.91 -17.38
N ARG A 38 -19.27 10.25 -16.46
CA ARG A 38 -20.64 10.64 -16.07
C ARG A 38 -20.69 11.88 -15.18
N LEU A 39 -19.57 12.26 -14.58
CA LEU A 39 -19.40 13.49 -13.80
C LEU A 39 -18.77 14.62 -14.64
N ALA A 40 -18.60 14.41 -15.95
CA ALA A 40 -18.14 15.42 -16.89
C ALA A 40 -19.22 16.51 -17.10
N SER A 41 -19.46 17.32 -16.08
CA SER A 41 -20.10 18.61 -16.23
C SER A 41 -19.03 19.64 -16.61
N TYR A 42 -19.41 20.59 -17.47
CA TYR A 42 -18.55 21.63 -18.08
C TYR A 42 -17.77 22.48 -17.05
N TYR A 43 -18.12 22.39 -15.77
CA TYR A 43 -17.40 22.97 -14.65
C TYR A 43 -17.24 21.93 -13.53
N THR A 44 -16.40 20.92 -13.74
CA THR A 44 -15.91 20.14 -12.59
C THR A 44 -14.88 21.01 -11.88
N GLN A 45 -15.35 21.93 -11.02
CA GLN A 45 -14.48 22.69 -10.14
C GLN A 45 -13.73 21.69 -9.27
N ARG A 46 -12.44 21.50 -9.54
CA ARG A 46 -11.55 20.77 -8.64
C ARG A 46 -11.62 21.47 -7.29
N THR A 47 -12.17 20.79 -6.28
CA THR A 47 -12.26 21.31 -4.90
C THR A 47 -10.87 21.46 -4.26
N ARG A 48 -9.87 20.72 -4.74
CA ARG A 48 -8.43 20.96 -4.49
C ARG A 48 -7.67 20.93 -5.81
N THR A 49 -7.04 22.05 -6.16
CA THR A 49 -6.17 22.18 -7.35
C THR A 49 -4.70 22.00 -7.03
N THR A 50 -4.35 22.01 -5.74
CA THR A 50 -2.98 21.87 -5.23
C THR A 50 -2.92 20.78 -4.18
N MET A 51 -1.94 19.89 -4.34
CA MET A 51 -1.55 18.96 -3.29
C MET A 51 -0.79 19.73 -2.21
N GLY A 52 -1.13 19.49 -0.95
CA GLY A 52 -0.39 19.99 0.20
C GLY A 52 0.73 19.01 0.58
N LEU A 53 1.72 19.47 1.35
CA LEU A 53 2.81 18.62 1.84
C LEU A 53 2.27 17.34 2.52
N GLY A 54 1.18 17.44 3.27
CA GLY A 54 0.53 16.32 3.94
C GLY A 54 0.01 15.22 3.01
N ASP A 55 -0.22 15.51 1.72
CA ASP A 55 -0.63 14.49 0.75
C ASP A 55 0.57 13.63 0.27
N PHE A 56 1.81 14.10 0.51
CA PHE A 56 3.05 13.39 0.19
C PHE A 56 3.68 12.70 1.40
N LEU A 57 3.25 13.07 2.61
CA LEU A 57 3.78 12.50 3.85
C LEU A 57 3.01 11.23 4.19
N ALA A 58 3.61 10.08 3.90
CA ALA A 58 3.22 8.83 4.56
C ALA A 58 3.77 8.88 5.99
N PRO A 59 2.91 8.97 7.02
CA PRO A 59 3.41 9.10 8.37
C PRO A 59 4.09 7.78 8.77
N SER A 60 5.32 7.87 9.27
CA SER A 60 6.11 6.71 9.66
C SER A 60 5.34 5.86 10.67
N CYS A 61 5.30 4.56 10.44
CA CYS A 61 4.67 3.57 11.31
C CYS A 61 5.78 2.72 11.93
N LEU A 62 5.64 2.40 13.21
CA LEU A 62 6.58 1.57 13.96
C LEU A 62 6.48 0.10 13.53
N ASP A 63 5.27 -0.36 13.25
CA ASP A 63 4.98 -1.74 12.86
C ASP A 63 3.77 -1.81 11.90
N ALA A 64 3.49 -3.03 11.45
CA ALA A 64 2.38 -3.31 10.54
C ALA A 64 1.00 -3.03 11.17
N ASP A 65 0.85 -3.16 12.49
CA ASP A 65 -0.42 -2.95 13.17
C ASP A 65 -0.75 -1.45 13.26
N GLU A 66 0.24 -0.61 13.59
CA GLU A 66 0.12 0.84 13.54
C GLU A 66 -0.17 1.32 12.12
N PHE A 67 0.49 0.71 11.11
CA PHE A 67 0.19 0.98 9.71
C PHE A 67 -1.27 0.68 9.36
N GLY A 68 -1.79 -0.49 9.73
CA GLY A 68 -3.19 -0.85 9.52
C GLY A 68 -4.16 0.10 10.21
N ALA A 69 -3.89 0.47 11.46
CA ALA A 69 -4.73 1.40 12.21
C ALA A 69 -4.79 2.80 11.56
N ARG A 70 -3.64 3.32 11.14
CA ARG A 70 -3.56 4.63 10.46
C ARG A 70 -4.20 4.61 9.09
N LEU A 71 -4.03 3.51 8.33
CA LEU A 71 -4.67 3.34 7.03
C LEU A 71 -6.20 3.30 7.16
N ALA A 72 -6.73 2.58 8.14
CA ALA A 72 -8.16 2.57 8.45
C ALA A 72 -8.69 3.97 8.81
N ALA A 73 -7.96 4.71 9.64
CA ALA A 73 -8.33 6.07 10.03
C ALA A 73 -8.32 7.03 8.83
N HIS A 74 -7.31 6.92 7.96
CA HIS A 74 -7.20 7.71 6.74
C HIS A 74 -8.40 7.46 5.81
N TRP A 75 -8.72 6.21 5.51
CA TRP A 75 -9.86 5.90 4.64
C TRP A 75 -11.21 6.34 5.21
N ARG A 76 -11.42 6.23 6.52
CA ARG A 76 -12.63 6.79 7.16
C ARG A 76 -12.70 8.31 7.02
N ALA A 77 -11.60 9.02 7.23
CA ALA A 77 -11.54 10.47 7.08
C ALA A 77 -11.85 10.93 5.64
N HIS A 78 -11.55 10.09 4.65
CA HIS A 78 -11.87 10.32 3.24
C HIS A 78 -13.22 9.75 2.79
N GLY A 79 -14.04 9.22 3.72
CA GLY A 79 -15.39 8.75 3.42
C GLY A 79 -15.49 7.35 2.83
N HIS A 80 -14.46 6.52 3.03
CA HIS A 80 -14.37 5.14 2.52
C HIS A 80 -14.36 4.09 3.64
N PRO A 81 -15.45 3.91 4.41
CA PRO A 81 -15.52 2.93 5.49
C PRO A 81 -15.38 1.48 5.02
N GLU A 82 -15.79 1.18 3.78
CA GLU A 82 -15.63 -0.14 3.13
C GLU A 82 -14.16 -0.52 2.96
N LEU A 83 -13.31 0.46 2.60
CA LEU A 83 -11.86 0.25 2.52
C LEU A 83 -11.25 0.15 3.90
N ALA A 84 -11.73 0.95 4.87
CA ALA A 84 -11.28 0.88 6.26
C ALA A 84 -11.45 -0.51 6.89
N ALA A 85 -12.45 -1.29 6.46
CA ALA A 85 -12.65 -2.67 6.91
C ALA A 85 -11.57 -3.64 6.39
N LEU A 86 -10.89 -3.31 5.28
CA LEU A 86 -9.83 -4.12 4.69
C LEU A 86 -8.45 -3.83 5.27
N ALA A 87 -8.28 -2.73 6.01
CA ALA A 87 -7.00 -2.29 6.54
C ALA A 87 -6.24 -3.36 7.39
N PRO A 88 -6.89 -4.21 8.21
CA PRO A 88 -6.20 -5.30 8.91
C PRO A 88 -5.55 -6.30 7.96
N ARG A 89 -6.23 -6.66 6.85
CA ARG A 89 -5.68 -7.57 5.83
C ARG A 89 -4.50 -6.95 5.09
N VAL A 90 -4.52 -5.63 4.92
CA VAL A 90 -3.40 -4.87 4.34
C VAL A 90 -2.20 -4.84 5.28
N ALA A 91 -2.42 -4.73 6.59
CA ALA A 91 -1.37 -4.85 7.59
C ALA A 91 -0.72 -6.25 7.61
N GLU A 92 -1.54 -7.31 7.52
CA GLU A 92 -1.03 -8.69 7.42
C GLU A 92 -0.16 -8.89 6.17
N ALA A 93 -0.61 -8.39 5.01
CA ALA A 93 0.17 -8.43 3.78
C ALA A 93 1.47 -7.64 3.90
N ALA A 94 1.46 -6.47 4.55
CA ALA A 94 2.67 -5.69 4.81
C ALA A 94 3.68 -6.43 5.70
N ARG A 95 3.19 -7.15 6.73
CA ARG A 95 4.02 -8.00 7.60
C ARG A 95 4.67 -9.13 6.81
N ALA A 96 3.88 -9.85 6.00
CA ALA A 96 4.39 -10.94 5.16
C ALA A 96 5.40 -10.45 4.11
N LEU A 97 5.16 -9.28 3.52
CA LEU A 97 6.11 -8.66 2.59
C LEU A 97 7.42 -8.28 3.29
N HIS A 98 7.35 -7.79 4.52
CA HIS A 98 8.53 -7.48 5.32
C HIS A 98 9.37 -8.72 5.60
N GLU A 99 8.74 -9.84 5.98
CA GLU A 99 9.41 -11.13 6.18
C GLU A 99 10.13 -11.60 4.90
N LEU A 100 9.46 -11.54 3.75
CA LEU A 100 10.07 -11.87 2.45
C LEU A 100 11.26 -10.97 2.13
N HIS A 101 11.14 -9.66 2.40
CA HIS A 101 12.22 -8.70 2.18
C HIS A 101 13.44 -8.99 3.08
N VAL A 102 13.19 -9.29 4.36
CA VAL A 102 14.25 -9.64 5.31
C VAL A 102 14.93 -10.95 4.92
N ALA A 103 14.16 -11.96 4.52
CA ALA A 103 14.69 -13.25 4.07
C ALA A 103 15.51 -13.14 2.77
N ALA A 104 15.08 -12.29 1.84
CA ALA A 104 15.80 -12.04 0.60
C ALA A 104 17.05 -11.17 0.81
N ARG A 105 17.19 -10.48 1.95
CA ARG A 105 18.31 -9.57 2.17
C ARG A 105 19.62 -10.38 2.19
N PRO A 106 20.59 -10.06 1.31
CA PRO A 106 21.88 -10.72 1.34
C PRO A 106 22.49 -10.50 2.72
N ARG A 107 22.82 -11.60 3.39
CA ARG A 107 23.57 -11.56 4.65
C ARG A 107 24.81 -10.73 4.36
N ALA A 108 24.96 -9.59 5.03
CA ALA A 108 26.12 -8.73 4.82
C ALA A 108 27.36 -9.61 5.03
N ALA A 109 28.14 -9.83 3.97
CA ALA A 109 29.46 -10.40 4.11
C ALA A 109 30.22 -9.38 4.94
N LEU A 110 30.45 -9.68 6.23
CA LEU A 110 31.36 -8.91 7.05
C LEU A 110 32.68 -8.90 6.30
N SER A 111 33.08 -7.74 5.79
CA SER A 111 34.35 -7.59 5.10
C SER A 111 35.45 -8.04 6.07
N PRO A 112 36.36 -8.96 5.67
CA PRO A 112 37.44 -9.42 6.55
C PRO A 112 38.34 -8.27 7.05
N TYR A 113 38.27 -7.10 6.42
CA TYR A 113 39.01 -5.90 6.79
C TYR A 113 38.42 -5.11 7.99
N VAL A 114 37.23 -5.46 8.49
CA VAL A 114 36.63 -4.78 9.66
C VAL A 114 37.36 -5.15 10.96
N TYR A 115 38.15 -6.24 10.98
CA TYR A 115 38.94 -6.67 12.15
C TYR A 115 40.36 -6.09 12.22
N GLN A 116 40.77 -5.18 11.33
CA GLN A 116 42.13 -4.59 11.36
C GLN A 116 42.24 -3.25 12.10
N MET A 117 41.19 -2.78 12.78
CA MET A 117 41.16 -1.50 13.48
C MET A 117 41.02 -1.57 15.01
N PHE A 118 41.37 -2.70 15.63
CA PHE A 118 41.56 -2.80 17.08
C PHE A 118 42.85 -3.56 17.42
#